data_AF-B5W2V5-F1
#
_entry.id   AF-B5W2V5-F1
#
_cell.length_a   1.000
_cell.length_b   1.000
_cell.length_c   1.000
_cell.angle_alpha   90.00
_cell.angle_beta   90.00
_cell.angle_gamma   90.00
#
_symmetry.space_group_name_H-M   'P 1'
#
loop_
_entity.id
_entity.type
_entity.pdbx_description
1 polymer ?
#
loop_
_entity_poly.entity_id
_entity_poly.type
_entity_poly.pdbx_seq_one_letter_code
_entity_poly.pdbx_strand_id
1 'polypeptide(L)'
;MVPQLVLEVVSWTPGNEYESKMAIYEKLGVLYYVIYNPEYYQRDRHQPFEIYRQIDGKYQLQTGEPYWLPEIGLGIGRSQATLGGIDREILSWFDQEGRRYLSAEELAQQAQLDVQQAQLEAQKERQARLAAIAQLDNIGLTAEQISVALGLSINEVRQQLEES
;
A
#
# COMPACT_ATOMS: atom_id res chain seq x y z
N MET A 1 3.88 -34.07 0.57
CA MET A 1 4.31 -32.65 0.58
C MET A 1 3.71 -32.02 1.81
N VAL A 2 4.48 -31.26 2.59
CA VAL A 2 4.04 -30.54 3.80
C VAL A 2 3.99 -29.05 3.45
N PRO A 3 2.97 -28.29 3.89
CA PRO A 3 2.95 -26.85 3.64
C PRO A 3 4.10 -26.16 4.38
N GLN A 4 4.68 -25.13 3.76
CA GLN A 4 5.71 -24.31 4.41
C GLN A 4 5.13 -23.34 5.44
N LEU A 5 3.87 -22.93 5.27
CA LEU A 5 3.19 -22.01 6.18
C LEU A 5 1.76 -22.47 6.42
N VAL A 6 1.34 -22.38 7.68
CA VAL A 6 -0.06 -22.46 8.10
C VAL A 6 -0.42 -21.15 8.79
N LEU A 7 -1.54 -20.56 8.38
CA LEU A 7 -2.13 -19.37 8.98
C LEU A 7 -3.45 -19.74 9.65
N GLU A 8 -3.54 -19.49 10.95
CA GLU A 8 -4.77 -19.64 11.73
C GLU A 8 -5.35 -18.25 12.02
N VAL A 9 -6.59 -18.02 11.58
CA VAL A 9 -7.36 -16.82 11.93
C VAL A 9 -8.38 -17.21 12.98
N VAL A 10 -8.26 -16.63 14.16
CA VAL A 10 -9.06 -17.02 15.32
C VAL A 10 -10.39 -16.29 15.32
N SER A 11 -11.49 -17.04 15.37
CA SER A 11 -12.84 -16.51 15.58
C SER A 11 -13.54 -17.29 16.69
N TRP A 12 -13.65 -16.71 17.88
CA TRP A 12 -14.59 -17.02 18.97
C TRP A 12 -14.55 -18.43 19.65
N THR A 13 -14.02 -19.50 19.06
CA THR A 13 -14.19 -20.88 19.58
C THR A 13 -13.59 -21.07 20.99
N PRO A 14 -14.38 -21.52 21.99
CA PRO A 14 -13.85 -21.90 23.31
C PRO A 14 -13.20 -23.30 23.25
N GLY A 15 -11.95 -23.45 23.67
CA GLY A 15 -11.33 -24.77 23.87
C GLY A 15 -9.81 -24.81 23.71
N ASN A 16 -9.20 -25.90 24.17
CA ASN A 16 -7.74 -26.18 24.14
C ASN A 16 -7.21 -26.50 22.72
N GLU A 17 -7.83 -25.92 21.70
CA GLU A 17 -7.59 -26.21 20.28
C GLU A 17 -6.21 -25.69 19.82
N TYR A 18 -5.75 -24.59 20.41
CA TYR A 18 -4.45 -23.97 20.12
C TYR A 18 -3.26 -24.92 20.33
N GLU A 19 -3.14 -25.48 21.53
CA GLU A 19 -2.03 -26.38 21.88
C GLU A 19 -2.07 -27.65 21.02
N SER A 20 -3.28 -28.15 20.73
CA SER A 20 -3.50 -29.35 19.93
C SER A 20 -3.08 -29.15 18.47
N LYS A 21 -3.45 -28.04 17.84
CA LYS A 21 -3.07 -27.70 16.46
C LYS A 21 -1.57 -27.44 16.32
N MET A 22 -0.99 -26.69 17.24
CA MET A 22 0.45 -26.39 17.24
C MET A 22 1.28 -27.68 17.29
N ALA A 23 0.94 -28.62 18.17
CA ALA A 23 1.64 -29.90 18.26
C ALA A 23 1.52 -30.74 16.97
N ILE A 24 0.35 -30.70 16.29
CA ILE A 24 0.15 -31.37 15.01
C ILE A 24 1.06 -30.76 13.94
N TYR A 25 1.05 -29.45 13.77
CA TYR A 25 1.85 -28.77 12.74
C TYR A 25 3.35 -28.89 12.99
N GLU A 26 3.78 -28.85 14.26
CA GLU A 26 5.16 -29.11 14.66
C GLU A 26 5.58 -30.52 14.23
N LYS A 27 4.79 -31.54 14.57
CA LYS A 27 5.07 -32.93 14.21
C LYS A 27 5.08 -33.16 12.70
N LEU A 28 4.23 -32.45 11.97
CA LEU A 28 4.17 -32.55 10.50
C LEU A 28 5.36 -31.88 9.81
N GLY A 29 6.11 -31.03 10.50
CA GLY A 29 7.25 -30.34 9.90
C GLY A 29 6.88 -29.03 9.19
N VAL A 30 5.76 -28.40 9.56
CA VAL A 30 5.35 -27.12 8.96
C VAL A 30 6.31 -26.03 9.44
N LEU A 31 7.00 -25.39 8.50
CA LEU A 31 8.09 -24.45 8.81
C LEU A 31 7.60 -23.20 9.56
N TYR A 32 6.44 -22.65 9.18
CA TYR A 32 5.85 -21.47 9.80
C TYR A 32 4.42 -21.71 10.26
N TYR A 33 4.14 -21.36 11.51
CA TYR A 33 2.78 -21.32 12.05
C TYR A 33 2.46 -19.90 12.51
N VAL A 34 1.52 -19.27 11.81
CA VAL A 34 1.10 -17.88 12.05
C VAL A 34 -0.28 -17.89 12.68
N ILE A 35 -0.45 -17.13 13.77
CA ILE A 35 -1.72 -16.97 14.47
C ILE A 35 -2.11 -15.50 14.39
N TYR A 36 -3.32 -15.22 13.92
CA TYR A 36 -3.92 -13.91 13.94
C TYR A 36 -5.20 -13.93 14.77
N ASN A 37 -5.19 -13.21 15.90
CA ASN A 37 -6.27 -13.12 16.87
C ASN A 37 -6.52 -11.67 17.31
N PRO A 38 -7.09 -10.82 16.42
CA PRO A 38 -7.27 -9.40 16.72
C PRO A 38 -8.27 -9.15 17.86
N GLU A 39 -9.22 -10.06 18.10
CA GLU A 39 -10.37 -9.84 18.97
C GLU A 39 -10.27 -10.48 20.37
N TYR A 40 -9.62 -11.65 20.49
CA TYR A 40 -9.71 -12.50 21.70
C TYR A 40 -8.36 -12.78 22.37
N TYR A 41 -7.27 -12.13 21.94
CA TYR A 41 -5.91 -12.41 22.40
C TYR A 41 -5.74 -12.32 23.93
N GLN A 42 -6.37 -11.35 24.59
CA GLN A 42 -6.28 -11.15 26.05
C GLN A 42 -6.85 -12.34 26.84
N ARG A 43 -7.95 -12.92 26.34
CA ARG A 43 -8.58 -14.10 26.94
C ARG A 43 -7.70 -15.33 26.79
N ASP A 44 -7.13 -15.49 25.59
CA ASP A 44 -6.36 -16.67 25.22
C ASP A 44 -4.91 -16.62 25.74
N ARG A 45 -4.50 -15.52 26.41
CA ARG A 45 -3.13 -15.26 26.90
C ARG A 45 -2.07 -15.26 25.79
N HIS A 46 -2.49 -14.87 24.60
CA HIS A 46 -1.66 -14.75 23.40
C HIS A 46 -1.50 -13.28 22.99
N GLN A 47 -0.60 -13.02 22.04
CA GLN A 47 -0.55 -11.74 21.32
C GLN A 47 -1.57 -11.72 20.16
N PRO A 48 -2.02 -10.54 19.71
CA PRO A 48 -2.91 -10.44 18.55
C PRO A 48 -2.33 -11.03 17.26
N PHE A 49 -1.00 -11.14 17.20
CA PHE A 49 -0.26 -11.70 16.09
C PHE A 49 0.96 -12.45 16.63
N GLU A 50 1.08 -13.72 16.26
CA GLU A 50 2.21 -14.58 16.64
C GLU A 50 2.71 -15.36 15.43
N ILE A 51 4.03 -15.54 15.36
CA ILE A 51 4.66 -16.37 14.33
C ILE A 51 5.61 -17.33 15.02
N TYR A 52 5.44 -18.60 14.75
CA TYR A 52 6.34 -19.66 15.19
C TYR A 52 7.10 -20.19 13.98
N ARG A 53 8.43 -20.28 14.12
CA ARG A 53 9.30 -20.94 13.14
C ARG A 53 9.79 -22.27 13.69
N GLN A 54 9.77 -23.30 12.87
CA GLN A 54 10.32 -24.59 13.25
C GLN A 54 11.84 -24.58 13.14
N ILE A 55 12.52 -24.82 14.26
CA ILE A 55 13.98 -24.90 14.39
C ILE A 55 14.28 -26.18 15.17
N ASP A 56 15.08 -27.07 14.58
CA ASP A 56 15.42 -28.37 15.16
C ASP A 56 14.20 -29.20 15.62
N GLY A 57 13.15 -29.18 14.81
CA GLY A 57 11.91 -29.93 15.05
C GLY A 57 10.99 -29.30 16.10
N LYS A 58 11.32 -28.11 16.62
CA LYS A 58 10.52 -27.39 17.62
C LYS A 58 10.13 -26.00 17.18
N TYR A 59 8.93 -25.57 17.53
CA TYR A 59 8.49 -24.20 17.29
C TYR A 59 9.15 -23.22 18.25
N GLN A 60 9.68 -22.14 17.68
CA GLN A 60 10.21 -21.00 18.40
C GLN A 60 9.45 -19.73 17.98
N LEU A 61 8.91 -19.00 18.96
CA LEU A 61 8.24 -17.72 18.74
C LEU A 61 9.24 -16.71 18.13
N GLN A 62 8.81 -16.06 17.07
CA GLN A 62 9.57 -15.05 16.36
C GLN A 62 9.10 -13.65 16.75
N THR A 63 10.00 -12.68 16.66
CA THR A 63 9.73 -11.27 16.96
C THR A 63 9.92 -10.40 15.71
N GLY A 64 9.21 -9.27 15.67
CA GLY A 64 9.21 -8.34 14.54
C GLY A 64 7.91 -8.41 13.74
N GLU A 65 7.43 -7.24 13.31
CA GLU A 65 6.21 -7.09 12.52
C GLU A 65 6.37 -5.90 11.57
N PRO A 66 6.34 -6.10 10.23
CA PRO A 66 6.18 -7.39 9.56
C PRO A 66 7.40 -8.31 9.77
N TYR A 67 7.15 -9.61 9.89
CA TYR A 67 8.21 -10.61 9.94
C TYR A 67 8.51 -11.11 8.53
N TRP A 68 9.77 -11.02 8.12
CA TRP A 68 10.24 -11.56 6.84
C TRP A 68 10.38 -13.08 6.91
N LEU A 69 9.69 -13.79 6.02
CA LEU A 69 9.73 -15.25 5.89
C LEU A 69 10.70 -15.63 4.75
N PRO A 70 12.01 -15.85 5.02
CA PRO A 70 13.02 -15.94 3.98
C PRO A 70 12.80 -17.09 2.97
N GLU A 71 12.23 -18.21 3.40
CA GLU A 71 11.95 -19.36 2.53
C GLU A 71 10.72 -19.13 1.62
N ILE A 72 9.88 -18.15 1.97
CA ILE A 72 8.67 -17.79 1.19
C ILE A 72 8.93 -16.55 0.32
N GLY A 73 9.85 -15.66 0.74
CA GLY A 73 10.13 -14.41 0.05
C GLY A 73 9.02 -13.37 0.25
N LEU A 74 8.32 -13.42 1.39
CA LEU A 74 7.27 -12.47 1.78
C LEU A 74 7.41 -12.11 3.25
N GLY A 75 7.08 -10.86 3.59
CA GLY A 75 6.83 -10.42 4.95
C GLY A 75 5.36 -10.56 5.31
N ILE A 76 5.04 -10.84 6.57
CA ILE A 76 3.66 -10.91 7.06
C ILE A 76 3.51 -10.09 8.35
N GLY A 77 2.41 -9.37 8.48
CA GLY A 77 2.13 -8.55 9.65
C GLY A 77 0.79 -7.83 9.56
N ARG A 78 0.41 -7.15 10.63
CA ARG A 78 -0.80 -6.34 10.70
C ARG A 78 -0.58 -4.97 10.07
N SER A 79 -1.65 -4.46 9.47
CA SER A 79 -1.69 -3.13 8.87
C SER A 79 -3.10 -2.55 8.95
N GLN A 80 -3.20 -1.23 9.01
CA GLN A 80 -4.47 -0.55 8.81
C GLN A 80 -4.78 -0.45 7.32
N ALA A 81 -6.01 -0.79 6.93
CA ALA A 81 -6.50 -0.62 5.57
C ALA A 81 -7.98 -0.26 5.57
N THR A 82 -8.40 0.47 4.54
CA THR A 82 -9.81 0.81 4.30
C THR A 82 -10.41 -0.23 3.36
N LEU A 83 -11.26 -1.11 3.86
CA LEU A 83 -11.94 -2.12 3.04
C LEU A 83 -13.44 -1.80 2.99
N GLY A 84 -13.96 -1.55 1.78
CA GLY A 84 -15.36 -1.15 1.61
C GLY A 84 -15.73 0.14 2.36
N GLY A 85 -14.78 1.08 2.46
CA GLY A 85 -14.96 2.35 3.17
C GLY A 85 -14.85 2.28 4.70
N ILE A 86 -14.44 1.13 5.25
CA ILE A 86 -14.29 0.93 6.69
C ILE A 86 -12.82 0.67 7.02
N ASP A 87 -12.25 1.56 7.83
CA ASP A 87 -10.90 1.40 8.37
C ASP A 87 -10.88 0.26 9.38
N ARG A 88 -9.97 -0.69 9.17
CA ARG A 88 -9.77 -1.82 10.06
C ARG A 88 -8.35 -2.36 9.99
N GLU A 89 -7.94 -3.01 11.06
CA GLU A 89 -6.73 -3.82 11.06
C GLU A 89 -6.96 -5.07 10.19
N ILE A 90 -6.04 -5.30 9.27
CA ILE A 90 -5.99 -6.49 8.43
C ILE A 90 -4.60 -7.12 8.53
N LEU A 91 -4.53 -8.42 8.28
CA LEU A 91 -3.28 -9.11 8.05
C LEU A 91 -2.87 -8.93 6.58
N SER A 92 -1.61 -8.55 6.35
CA SER A 92 -1.10 -8.17 5.04
C SER A 92 0.25 -8.80 4.73
N TRP A 93 0.54 -8.87 3.43
CA TRP A 93 1.85 -9.25 2.91
C TRP A 93 2.73 -8.02 2.68
N PHE A 94 4.03 -8.19 2.84
CA PHE A 94 5.04 -7.14 2.71
C PHE A 94 6.22 -7.63 1.86
N ASP A 95 6.93 -6.71 1.23
CA ASP A 95 8.22 -7.00 0.59
C ASP A 95 9.37 -7.03 1.62
N GLN A 96 10.60 -7.24 1.12
CA GLN A 96 11.79 -7.36 1.95
C GLN A 96 12.15 -6.06 2.68
N GLU A 97 11.72 -4.92 2.13
CA GLU A 97 11.91 -3.60 2.73
C GLU A 97 10.81 -3.26 3.74
N GLY A 98 9.84 -4.15 3.96
CA GLY A 98 8.71 -3.94 4.86
C GLY A 98 7.63 -3.05 4.27
N ARG A 99 7.57 -2.89 2.94
CA ARG A 99 6.49 -2.17 2.25
C ARG A 99 5.33 -3.13 1.98
N ARG A 100 4.12 -2.71 2.33
CA ARG A 100 2.91 -3.53 2.19
C ARG A 100 2.55 -3.70 0.71
N TYR A 101 2.22 -4.92 0.32
CA TYR A 101 1.53 -5.17 -0.95
C TYR A 101 0.09 -4.68 -0.86
N LEU A 102 -0.23 -3.71 -1.71
CA LEU A 102 -1.56 -3.15 -1.82
C LEU A 102 -2.50 -4.11 -2.56
N SER A 103 -3.77 -4.07 -2.19
CA SER A 103 -4.83 -4.72 -2.96
C SER A 103 -5.02 -4.07 -4.33
N ALA A 104 -5.68 -4.76 -5.26
CA ALA A 104 -5.99 -4.21 -6.58
C ALA A 104 -6.85 -2.94 -6.49
N GLU A 105 -7.75 -2.87 -5.50
CA GLU A 105 -8.59 -1.69 -5.25
C GLU A 105 -7.73 -0.50 -4.78
N GLU A 106 -6.83 -0.71 -3.82
CA GLU A 106 -5.92 0.33 -3.33
C GLU A 106 -4.99 0.85 -4.43
N LEU A 107 -4.46 -0.05 -5.29
CA LEU A 107 -3.65 0.35 -6.44
C LEU A 107 -4.43 1.19 -7.44
N ALA A 108 -5.69 0.82 -7.71
CA ALA A 108 -6.55 1.57 -8.62
C ALA A 108 -6.87 2.96 -8.06
N GLN A 109 -7.15 3.06 -6.75
CA GLN A 109 -7.37 4.34 -6.08
C GLN A 109 -6.13 5.23 -6.13
N GLN A 110 -4.94 4.69 -5.85
CA GLN A 110 -3.69 5.43 -5.95
C GLN A 110 -3.47 5.97 -7.37
N ALA A 111 -3.63 5.11 -8.40
CA ALA A 111 -3.47 5.53 -9.79
C ALA A 111 -4.46 6.63 -10.19
N GLN A 112 -5.71 6.58 -9.70
CA GLN A 112 -6.70 7.63 -9.93
C GLN A 112 -6.34 8.95 -9.28
N LEU A 113 -5.77 8.91 -8.06
CA LEU A 113 -5.29 10.10 -7.36
C LEU A 113 -4.10 10.72 -8.09
N ASP A 114 -3.14 9.90 -8.53
CA ASP A 114 -1.95 10.35 -9.26
C ASP A 114 -2.34 11.04 -10.58
N VAL A 115 -3.29 10.46 -11.33
CA VAL A 115 -3.81 11.07 -12.57
C VAL A 115 -4.52 12.40 -12.28
N GLN A 116 -5.36 12.47 -11.25
CA GLN A 116 -6.05 13.71 -10.89
C GLN A 116 -5.06 14.80 -10.47
N GLN A 117 -4.03 14.44 -9.70
CA GLN A 117 -3.00 15.38 -9.28
C GLN A 117 -2.20 15.90 -10.48
N ALA A 118 -1.77 15.01 -11.38
CA ALA A 118 -1.05 15.39 -12.59
C ALA A 118 -1.89 16.30 -13.50
N GLN A 119 -3.19 16.04 -13.64
CA GLN A 119 -4.11 16.90 -14.39
C GLN A 119 -4.24 18.29 -13.76
N LEU A 120 -4.37 18.35 -12.43
CA LEU A 120 -4.46 19.62 -11.72
C LEU A 120 -3.18 20.44 -11.85
N GLU A 121 -2.02 19.81 -11.75
CA GLU A 121 -0.72 20.45 -11.92
C GLU A 121 -0.55 20.98 -13.36
N ALA A 122 -0.87 20.16 -14.37
CA ALA A 122 -0.83 20.59 -15.77
C ALA A 122 -1.80 21.75 -16.07
N GLN A 123 -2.99 21.73 -15.47
CA GLN A 123 -3.96 22.83 -15.62
C GLN A 123 -3.45 24.12 -14.99
N LYS A 124 -2.87 24.05 -13.78
CA LYS A 124 -2.28 25.22 -13.11
C LYS A 124 -1.11 25.79 -13.91
N GLU A 125 -0.22 24.94 -14.40
CA GLU A 125 0.90 25.39 -15.22
C GLU A 125 0.41 26.06 -16.51
N ARG A 126 -0.58 25.46 -17.18
CA ARG A 126 -1.19 26.05 -18.38
C ARG A 126 -1.84 27.39 -18.09
N GLN A 127 -2.58 27.52 -17.00
CA GLN A 127 -3.18 28.79 -16.58
C GLN A 127 -2.11 29.85 -16.29
N ALA A 128 -1.02 29.49 -15.62
CA ALA A 128 0.10 30.40 -15.36
C ALA A 128 0.76 30.89 -16.66
N ARG A 129 0.94 29.99 -17.64
CA ARG A 129 1.44 30.35 -18.98
C ARG A 129 0.47 31.31 -19.68
N LEU A 130 -0.83 31.01 -19.68
CA LEU A 130 -1.83 31.90 -20.31
C LEU A 130 -1.83 33.30 -19.66
N ALA A 131 -1.77 33.36 -18.33
CA ALA A 131 -1.71 34.64 -17.61
C ALA A 131 -0.43 35.45 -17.90
N ALA A 132 0.68 34.78 -18.26
CA ALA A 132 1.93 35.44 -18.63
C ALA A 132 1.89 36.07 -20.04
N ILE A 133 0.95 35.67 -20.91
CA ILE A 133 0.86 36.19 -22.29
C ILE A 133 0.74 37.72 -22.30
N ALA A 134 -0.20 38.28 -21.53
CA ALA A 134 -0.40 39.72 -21.47
C ALA A 134 0.84 40.47 -20.95
N GLN A 135 1.60 39.87 -20.04
CA GLN A 135 2.83 40.48 -19.55
C GLN A 135 3.93 40.48 -20.61
N LEU A 136 4.06 39.40 -21.38
CA LEU A 136 5.06 39.29 -22.45
C LEU A 136 4.73 40.17 -23.67
N ASP A 137 3.45 40.34 -23.98
CA ASP A 137 2.99 41.27 -25.02
C ASP A 137 3.29 42.73 -24.64
N ASN A 138 3.01 43.11 -23.38
CA ASN A 138 3.30 44.46 -22.87
C ASN A 138 4.79 44.85 -22.91
N ILE A 139 5.72 43.88 -22.87
CA ILE A 139 7.16 44.14 -23.02
C ILE A 139 7.63 44.08 -24.48
N GLY A 140 6.71 43.90 -25.43
CA GLY A 140 6.95 44.02 -26.87
C GLY A 140 7.32 42.74 -27.61
N LEU A 141 7.07 41.55 -27.04
CA LEU A 141 7.24 40.29 -27.79
C LEU A 141 6.08 40.11 -28.78
N THR A 142 6.36 39.56 -29.97
CA THR A 142 5.30 39.19 -30.92
C THR A 142 4.59 37.91 -30.49
N ALA A 143 3.37 37.69 -30.98
CA ALA A 143 2.61 36.47 -30.70
C ALA A 143 3.40 35.18 -31.03
N GLU A 144 4.20 35.20 -32.10
CA GLU A 144 5.07 34.07 -32.48
C GLU A 144 6.19 33.84 -31.44
N GLN A 145 6.78 34.91 -30.91
CA GLN A 145 7.81 34.82 -29.87
C GLN A 145 7.23 34.31 -28.55
N ILE A 146 6.04 34.79 -28.17
CA ILE A 146 5.33 34.34 -26.95
C ILE A 146 4.93 32.87 -27.05
N SER A 147 4.40 32.45 -28.21
CA SER A 147 4.05 31.05 -28.50
C SER A 147 5.25 30.13 -28.28
N VAL A 148 6.41 30.48 -28.83
CA VAL A 148 7.65 29.70 -28.64
C VAL A 148 8.11 29.73 -27.17
N ALA A 149 8.10 30.89 -26.51
CA ALA A 149 8.60 31.05 -25.15
C ALA A 149 7.77 30.28 -24.10
N LEU A 150 6.45 30.23 -24.28
CA LEU A 150 5.53 29.57 -23.34
C LEU A 150 5.15 28.14 -23.76
N GLY A 151 5.60 27.70 -24.94
CA GLY A 151 5.22 26.40 -25.51
C GLY A 151 3.71 26.27 -25.73
N LEU A 152 3.04 27.36 -26.09
CA LEU A 152 1.62 27.42 -26.42
C LEU A 152 1.44 27.51 -27.93
N SER A 153 0.29 27.11 -28.47
CA SER A 153 0.04 27.30 -29.90
C SER A 153 -0.16 28.78 -30.23
N ILE A 154 0.21 29.19 -31.44
CA ILE A 154 0.04 30.57 -31.90
C ILE A 154 -1.42 31.03 -31.87
N ASN A 155 -2.37 30.12 -32.12
CA ASN A 155 -3.80 30.41 -32.07
C ASN A 155 -4.27 30.70 -30.65
N GLU A 156 -3.81 29.93 -29.65
CA GLU A 156 -4.13 30.17 -28.25
C GLU A 156 -3.58 31.52 -27.77
N VAL A 157 -2.35 31.87 -28.16
CA VAL A 157 -1.76 33.15 -27.80
C VAL A 157 -2.56 34.32 -28.37
N ARG A 158 -2.94 34.25 -29.65
CA ARG A 158 -3.74 35.28 -30.30
C ARG A 158 -5.13 35.40 -29.67
N GLN A 159 -5.80 34.28 -29.41
CA GLN A 159 -7.10 34.29 -28.75
C GLN A 159 -7.03 34.94 -27.36
N GLN A 160 -6.02 34.58 -26.55
CA GLN A 160 -5.86 35.17 -25.22
C GLN A 160 -5.61 36.69 -25.27
N LEU A 161 -4.85 37.17 -26.27
CA LEU A 161 -4.61 38.60 -26.48
C LEU A 161 -5.86 39.34 -26.99
N GLU A 162 -6.74 38.68 -27.75
CA GLU A 162 -8.01 39.24 -28.20
C GLU A 162 -9.03 39.35 -27.04
N GLU A 163 -8.95 38.47 -26.04
CA GLU A 163 -9.82 38.42 -24.88
C GLU A 163 -9.35 39.28 -23.68
N SER A 164 -8.12 39.82 -23.73
CA SER A 164 -7.50 40.63 -22.65
C SER A 164 -7.68 42.13 -22.85
#